data_AF-A0A2W1BAI0-F1
#
_entry.id   AF-A0A2W1BAI0-F1
#
_cell.length_a   1.000
_cell.length_b   1.000
_cell.length_c   1.000
_cell.angle_alpha   90.00
_cell.angle_beta   90.00
_cell.angle_gamma   90.00
#
_symmetry.space_group_name_H-M   'P 1'
#
loop_
_entity.id
_entity.type
_entity.pdbx_description
1 polymer ?
#
loop_
_entity_poly.entity_id
_entity_poly.type
_entity_poly.pdbx_seq_one_letter_code
_entity_poly.pdbx_strand_id
1 'polypeptide(L)'
;KGGPSVVICAEYDALPEIGHACGHNLIATAALGAGIGAAAGLSGVGVAGQVVVLGTPAEEGGGGKVLLIERGAFAGVDAALMAHPAPSDVLRPSVSALQQLSVTFGGRNAHAAGAPWEGRNALDAMVIAYSAIAALRQQLPPDALVHGVITHGGEKPNIIPDRTTAEFVVRSRGARQLGRLKQRVLACLQAGADASGCGLEVKEGEHVYLDMQHNEPMVEAYAAHLTALGAPAVDDPRGFNAFSTDMGNVSYVVPSIHPVYGIPAEAGNHTSLFSDAAGADEAHAATLVVAKALALTALDLISDPELLGRAKASFTAQMAEVG
;
A
#
# COMPACT_ATOMS: atom_id res chain seq x y z
N LYS A 1 -14.33 -25.90 12.04
CA LYS A 1 -13.07 -25.96 12.81
C LYS A 1 -12.29 -27.22 12.42
N GLY A 2 -10.97 -27.14 12.26
CA GLY A 2 -10.12 -28.29 11.90
C GLY A 2 -9.81 -28.44 10.40
N GLY A 3 -10.06 -27.41 9.59
CA GLY A 3 -9.65 -27.34 8.18
C GLY A 3 -9.24 -25.91 7.81
N PRO A 4 -9.10 -25.59 6.51
CA PRO A 4 -8.48 -24.35 6.07
C PRO A 4 -9.12 -23.08 6.64
N SER A 5 -8.30 -22.06 6.88
CA SER A 5 -8.70 -20.75 7.38
C SER A 5 -8.40 -19.68 6.32
N VAL A 6 -9.45 -19.09 5.73
CA VAL A 6 -9.33 -18.01 4.75
C VAL A 6 -9.74 -16.68 5.39
N VAL A 7 -8.88 -15.68 5.31
CA VAL A 7 -9.19 -14.31 5.74
C VAL A 7 -9.68 -13.49 4.55
N ILE A 8 -10.68 -12.64 4.76
CA ILE A 8 -11.07 -11.58 3.85
C ILE A 8 -10.83 -10.25 4.56
N CYS A 9 -9.88 -9.46 4.07
CA CYS A 9 -9.52 -8.17 4.66
C CYS A 9 -10.59 -7.11 4.37
N ALA A 10 -10.95 -6.33 5.38
CA ALA A 10 -11.95 -5.28 5.31
C ALA A 10 -11.35 -3.95 5.78
N GLU A 11 -10.95 -3.10 4.83
CA GLU A 11 -10.57 -1.72 5.11
C GLU A 11 -11.80 -0.83 5.28
N TYR A 12 -11.68 0.23 6.08
CA TYR A 12 -12.81 1.10 6.43
C TYR A 12 -12.39 2.50 6.91
N ASP A 13 -11.12 2.85 6.85
CA ASP A 13 -10.67 4.22 7.08
C ASP A 13 -11.05 5.14 5.92
N ALA A 14 -11.02 6.45 6.19
CA ALA A 14 -11.37 7.49 5.24
C ALA A 14 -10.24 8.53 5.20
N LEU A 15 -10.25 9.35 4.15
CA LEU A 15 -9.27 10.43 3.98
C LEU A 15 -9.79 11.73 4.60
N PRO A 16 -8.89 12.57 5.16
CA PRO A 16 -9.25 13.90 5.64
C PRO A 16 -9.94 14.71 4.55
N GLU A 17 -11.03 15.40 4.91
CA GLU A 17 -11.78 16.35 4.06
C GLU A 17 -12.53 15.77 2.85
N ILE A 18 -12.11 14.63 2.31
CA ILE A 18 -12.69 14.03 1.09
C ILE A 18 -13.39 12.68 1.31
N GLY A 19 -13.51 12.22 2.56
CA GLY A 19 -14.31 11.04 2.90
C GLY A 19 -13.74 9.73 2.36
N HIS A 20 -14.60 8.80 1.93
CA HIS A 20 -14.17 7.52 1.36
C HIS A 20 -13.74 7.66 -0.12
N ALA A 21 -12.89 8.64 -0.41
CA ALA A 21 -12.35 8.88 -1.74
C ALA A 21 -11.39 7.77 -2.22
N CYS A 22 -11.02 6.81 -1.37
CA CYS A 22 -10.34 5.58 -1.79
C CYS A 22 -11.30 4.39 -1.97
N GLY A 23 -12.58 4.54 -1.60
CA GLY A 23 -13.60 3.51 -1.71
C GLY A 23 -13.58 2.43 -0.62
N HIS A 24 -12.94 2.70 0.53
CA HIS A 24 -12.86 1.72 1.63
C HIS A 24 -14.24 1.33 2.19
N ASN A 25 -15.27 2.16 2.02
CA ASN A 25 -16.67 1.77 2.29
C ASN A 25 -17.11 0.57 1.43
N LEU A 26 -16.68 0.51 0.17
CA LEU A 26 -16.98 -0.60 -0.73
C LEU A 26 -16.08 -1.82 -0.44
N ILE A 27 -14.83 -1.62 -0.02
CA ILE A 27 -13.95 -2.71 0.43
C ILE A 27 -14.57 -3.43 1.64
N ALA A 28 -14.97 -2.67 2.67
CA ALA A 28 -15.70 -3.23 3.81
C ALA A 28 -16.98 -3.96 3.39
N THR A 29 -17.74 -3.37 2.46
CA THR A 29 -19.00 -3.96 1.96
C THR A 29 -18.73 -5.27 1.21
N ALA A 30 -17.74 -5.32 0.32
CA ALA A 30 -17.33 -6.53 -0.38
C ALA A 30 -16.89 -7.62 0.60
N ALA A 31 -16.04 -7.27 1.57
CA ALA A 31 -15.55 -8.22 2.57
C ALA A 31 -16.67 -8.80 3.44
N LEU A 32 -17.58 -7.96 3.93
CA LEU A 32 -18.75 -8.39 4.71
C LEU A 32 -19.71 -9.23 3.88
N GLY A 33 -20.03 -8.80 2.67
CA GLY A 33 -20.89 -9.54 1.74
C GLY A 33 -20.30 -10.91 1.40
N ALA A 34 -18.98 -10.96 1.18
CA ALA A 34 -18.26 -12.19 0.91
C ALA A 34 -18.25 -13.13 2.11
N GLY A 35 -17.99 -12.61 3.31
CA GLY A 35 -18.04 -13.38 4.56
C GLY A 35 -19.42 -13.99 4.83
N ILE A 36 -20.49 -13.21 4.66
CA ILE A 36 -21.88 -13.68 4.83
C ILE A 36 -22.21 -14.74 3.77
N GLY A 37 -21.89 -14.48 2.50
CA GLY A 37 -22.13 -15.40 1.40
C GLY A 37 -21.38 -16.72 1.57
N ALA A 38 -20.10 -16.66 1.92
CA ALA A 38 -19.29 -17.84 2.18
C ALA A 38 -19.79 -18.61 3.41
N ALA A 39 -20.20 -17.94 4.49
CA ALA A 39 -20.77 -18.61 5.66
C ALA A 39 -22.07 -19.39 5.30
N ALA A 40 -22.91 -18.84 4.44
CA ALA A 40 -24.11 -19.54 3.94
C ALA A 40 -23.77 -20.73 3.03
N GLY A 41 -22.71 -20.62 2.21
CA GLY A 41 -22.23 -21.70 1.34
C GLY A 41 -21.46 -22.80 2.08
N LEU A 42 -20.82 -22.48 3.21
CA LEU A 42 -19.92 -23.37 3.94
C LEU A 42 -20.62 -24.64 4.44
N SER A 43 -21.90 -24.57 4.78
CA SER A 43 -22.70 -25.76 5.14
C SER A 43 -22.92 -26.72 3.96
N GLY A 44 -22.85 -26.22 2.72
CA GLY A 44 -23.10 -27.01 1.51
C GLY A 44 -21.87 -27.75 0.96
N VAL A 45 -20.65 -27.28 1.27
CA VAL A 45 -19.40 -27.88 0.75
C VAL A 45 -18.95 -29.15 1.49
N GLY A 46 -19.53 -29.47 2.64
CA GLY A 46 -19.32 -30.75 3.32
C GLY A 46 -17.92 -30.97 3.93
N VAL A 47 -17.08 -29.94 3.96
CA VAL A 47 -15.72 -29.97 4.55
C VAL A 47 -15.59 -29.03 5.74
N ALA A 48 -14.64 -29.31 6.64
CA ALA A 48 -14.31 -28.39 7.72
C ALA A 48 -13.47 -27.22 7.19
N GLY A 49 -13.80 -26.00 7.60
CA GLY A 49 -13.02 -24.80 7.32
C GLY A 49 -13.55 -23.60 8.11
N GLN A 50 -12.98 -22.43 7.86
CA GLN A 50 -13.49 -21.16 8.35
C GLN A 50 -13.15 -20.01 7.39
N VAL A 51 -14.08 -19.06 7.30
CA VAL A 51 -13.87 -17.76 6.68
C VAL A 51 -13.91 -16.70 7.78
N VAL A 52 -12.92 -15.81 7.79
CA VAL A 52 -12.80 -14.73 8.77
C VAL A 52 -12.81 -13.40 8.03
N VAL A 53 -13.80 -12.55 8.32
CA VAL A 53 -13.74 -11.14 7.89
C VAL A 53 -12.89 -10.40 8.92
N LEU A 54 -11.72 -9.94 8.50
CA LEU A 54 -10.78 -9.24 9.38
C LEU A 54 -10.86 -7.74 9.12
N GLY A 55 -11.28 -6.97 10.12
CA GLY A 55 -11.22 -5.52 10.04
C GLY A 55 -9.78 -5.02 10.06
N THR A 56 -9.36 -4.31 9.01
CA THR A 56 -8.00 -3.82 8.81
C THR A 56 -8.00 -2.28 8.76
N PRO A 57 -7.80 -1.59 9.90
CA PRO A 57 -7.86 -0.13 9.96
C PRO A 57 -6.64 0.53 9.31
N ALA A 58 -6.74 1.84 9.05
CA ALA A 58 -5.62 2.76 8.83
C ALA A 58 -4.66 2.33 7.70
N GLU A 59 -5.20 1.90 6.56
CA GLU A 59 -4.38 1.58 5.39
C GLU A 59 -3.77 2.85 4.76
N GLU A 60 -4.42 4.02 4.89
CA GLU A 60 -3.99 5.29 4.28
C GLU A 60 -2.74 5.93 4.97
N GLY A 61 -1.90 5.12 5.60
CA GLY A 61 -0.59 5.51 6.15
C GLY A 61 -0.31 5.00 7.56
N GLY A 62 -1.31 4.43 8.25
CA GLY A 62 -1.15 3.88 9.59
C GLY A 62 -0.67 2.44 9.65
N GLY A 63 -0.56 1.73 8.52
CA GLY A 63 -0.04 0.36 8.43
C GLY A 63 -0.79 -0.64 9.29
N GLY A 64 -2.12 -0.55 9.41
CA GLY A 64 -2.87 -1.38 10.34
C GLY A 64 -2.73 -2.88 10.10
N LYS A 65 -2.56 -3.34 8.85
CA LYS A 65 -2.28 -4.77 8.57
C LYS A 65 -0.90 -5.17 9.06
N VAL A 66 0.10 -4.29 9.00
CA VAL A 66 1.44 -4.54 9.56
C VAL A 66 1.33 -4.79 11.07
N LEU A 67 0.63 -3.91 11.77
CA LEU A 67 0.36 -4.04 13.20
C LEU A 67 -0.47 -5.27 13.57
N LEU A 68 -1.37 -5.71 12.70
CA LEU A 68 -2.16 -6.93 12.87
C LEU A 68 -1.30 -8.18 12.67
N ILE A 69 -0.40 -8.18 11.69
CA ILE A 69 0.57 -9.25 11.45
C ILE A 69 1.46 -9.42 12.69
N GLU A 70 2.05 -8.33 13.19
CA GLU A 70 2.91 -8.35 14.38
C GLU A 70 2.21 -8.89 15.63
N ARG A 71 0.89 -8.65 15.74
CA ARG A 71 0.06 -9.15 16.83
C ARG A 71 -0.54 -10.54 16.58
N GLY A 72 -0.16 -11.20 15.48
CA GLY A 72 -0.54 -12.59 15.19
C GLY A 72 -1.93 -12.77 14.59
N ALA A 73 -2.57 -11.72 14.06
CA ALA A 73 -3.91 -11.83 13.45
C ALA A 73 -3.94 -12.75 12.22
N PHE A 74 -2.80 -12.90 11.53
CA PHE A 74 -2.63 -13.79 10.37
C PHE A 74 -1.98 -15.13 10.74
N ALA A 75 -1.71 -15.40 12.02
CA ALA A 75 -1.10 -16.65 12.45
C ALA A 75 -2.06 -17.84 12.22
N GLY A 76 -1.61 -18.84 11.47
CA GLY A 76 -2.42 -20.02 11.13
C GLY A 76 -3.49 -19.76 10.06
N VAL A 77 -3.43 -18.62 9.36
CA VAL A 77 -4.25 -18.35 8.18
C VAL A 77 -3.62 -19.03 6.96
N ASP A 78 -4.44 -19.66 6.12
CA ASP A 78 -3.99 -20.41 4.95
C ASP A 78 -3.99 -19.57 3.66
N ALA A 79 -4.85 -18.55 3.59
CA ALA A 79 -4.92 -17.60 2.48
C ALA A 79 -5.65 -16.30 2.91
N ALA A 80 -5.34 -15.19 2.25
CA ALA A 80 -6.02 -13.91 2.44
C ALA A 80 -6.56 -13.34 1.12
N LEU A 81 -7.76 -12.78 1.15
CA LEU A 81 -8.43 -12.19 -0.01
C LEU A 81 -8.81 -10.73 0.29
N MET A 82 -8.73 -9.88 -0.72
CA MET A 82 -9.24 -8.51 -0.67
C MET A 82 -9.53 -8.05 -2.10
N ALA A 83 -10.43 -7.10 -2.30
CA ALA A 83 -10.63 -6.45 -3.59
C ALA A 83 -10.84 -4.95 -3.40
N HIS A 84 -10.33 -4.15 -4.33
CA HIS A 84 -10.29 -2.70 -4.21
C HIS A 84 -11.06 -2.02 -5.34
N PRO A 85 -11.94 -1.04 -5.08
CA PRO A 85 -12.63 -0.30 -6.14
C PRO A 85 -11.69 0.71 -6.81
N ALA A 86 -11.80 0.84 -8.13
CA ALA A 86 -11.17 1.91 -8.90
C ALA A 86 -12.01 2.19 -10.16
N PRO A 87 -11.64 3.16 -11.02
CA PRO A 87 -12.33 3.38 -12.29
C PRO A 87 -12.15 2.28 -13.35
N SER A 88 -11.39 1.21 -13.06
CA SER A 88 -11.01 0.17 -14.04
C SER A 88 -10.72 -1.16 -13.36
N ASP A 89 -10.94 -2.27 -14.06
CA ASP A 89 -10.61 -3.63 -13.60
C ASP A 89 -9.14 -4.00 -13.84
N VAL A 90 -8.47 -4.49 -12.80
CA VAL A 90 -7.10 -5.04 -12.86
C VAL A 90 -6.98 -6.21 -11.89
N LEU A 91 -6.77 -7.43 -12.39
CA LEU A 91 -6.60 -8.61 -11.53
C LEU A 91 -5.28 -8.60 -10.76
N ARG A 92 -4.22 -8.07 -11.39
CA ARG A 92 -2.83 -8.06 -10.87
C ARG A 92 -2.29 -6.63 -10.84
N PRO A 93 -2.85 -5.73 -10.02
CA PRO A 93 -2.37 -4.35 -9.96
C PRO A 93 -0.89 -4.28 -9.59
N SER A 94 -0.17 -3.32 -10.18
CA SER A 94 1.19 -3.02 -9.77
C SER A 94 1.17 -2.26 -8.45
N VAL A 95 1.53 -2.94 -7.35
CA VAL A 95 1.65 -2.35 -6.00
C VAL A 95 3.13 -2.19 -5.69
N SER A 96 3.54 -0.97 -5.39
CA SER A 96 4.94 -0.63 -5.10
C SER A 96 5.23 -0.65 -3.61
N ALA A 97 6.42 -1.13 -3.25
CA ALA A 97 6.95 -0.96 -1.92
C ALA A 97 7.23 0.53 -1.63
N LEU A 98 6.98 0.97 -0.40
CA LEU A 98 7.04 2.36 0.01
C LEU A 98 7.66 2.53 1.40
N GLN A 99 8.49 3.56 1.52
CA GLN A 99 8.99 4.09 2.79
C GLN A 99 8.79 5.60 2.86
N GLN A 100 8.21 6.10 3.95
CA GLN A 100 8.23 7.52 4.28
C GLN A 100 9.45 7.86 5.16
N LEU A 101 10.02 9.06 4.98
CA LEU A 101 11.13 9.61 5.72
C LEU A 101 10.80 11.04 6.18
N SER A 102 10.76 11.28 7.49
CA SER A 102 10.71 12.61 8.08
C SER A 102 12.12 13.07 8.39
N VAL A 103 12.55 14.17 7.77
CA VAL A 103 13.92 14.67 7.79
C VAL A 103 13.98 15.98 8.55
N THR A 104 14.95 16.11 9.46
CA THR A 104 15.25 17.36 10.17
C THR A 104 16.74 17.67 10.06
N PHE A 105 17.08 18.87 9.58
CA PHE A 105 18.44 19.40 9.74
C PHE A 105 18.49 20.38 10.91
N GLY A 106 19.52 20.22 11.75
CA GLY A 106 19.82 21.09 12.88
C GLY A 106 21.09 21.90 12.64
N GLY A 107 20.98 23.21 12.74
CA GLY A 107 22.03 24.20 12.49
C GLY A 107 22.21 25.15 13.65
N ARG A 108 22.55 26.41 13.34
CA ARG A 108 22.75 27.47 14.33
C ARG A 108 22.43 28.83 13.71
N ASN A 109 21.56 29.59 14.36
CA ASN A 109 21.18 30.93 13.92
C ASN A 109 22.37 31.89 13.98
N ALA A 110 22.39 32.82 13.04
CA ALA A 110 23.28 33.98 13.04
C ALA A 110 22.64 35.11 12.23
N HIS A 111 23.12 36.35 12.42
CA HIS A 111 22.67 37.47 11.59
C HIS A 111 23.22 37.32 10.17
N ALA A 112 22.33 37.16 9.18
CA ALA A 112 22.71 36.77 7.82
C ALA A 112 23.72 37.73 7.16
N ALA A 113 23.62 39.03 7.44
CA ALA A 113 24.57 40.04 6.92
C ALA A 113 25.71 40.40 7.88
N GLY A 114 25.55 40.13 9.17
CA GLY A 114 26.38 40.75 10.22
C GLY A 114 27.50 39.85 10.70
N ALA A 115 27.19 38.57 10.86
CA ALA A 115 28.14 37.54 11.26
C ALA A 115 27.73 36.15 10.71
N PRO A 116 27.52 35.99 9.38
CA PRO A 116 27.09 34.71 8.82
C PRO A 116 28.05 33.54 9.11
N TRP A 117 29.35 33.81 9.28
CA TRP A 117 30.36 32.81 9.63
C TRP A 117 30.16 32.18 11.02
N GLU A 118 29.34 32.78 11.87
CA GLU A 118 28.95 32.18 13.15
C GLU A 118 27.75 31.24 13.00
N GLY A 119 27.08 31.20 11.84
CA GLY A 119 25.92 30.34 11.60
C GLY A 119 26.28 28.93 11.13
N ARG A 120 25.26 28.05 11.15
CA ARG A 120 25.22 26.80 10.38
C ARG A 120 23.85 26.72 9.74
N ASN A 121 23.81 26.84 8.41
CA ASN A 121 22.58 27.08 7.69
C ASN A 121 21.84 25.77 7.37
N ALA A 122 20.79 25.47 8.14
CA ALA A 122 19.97 24.28 7.95
C ALA A 122 19.16 24.34 6.63
N LEU A 123 18.91 25.52 6.08
CA LEU A 123 18.26 25.65 4.77
C LEU A 123 19.23 25.27 3.63
N ASP A 124 20.51 25.66 3.73
CA ASP A 124 21.50 25.23 2.75
C ASP A 124 21.68 23.70 2.78
N ALA A 125 21.67 23.09 3.97
CA ALA A 125 21.69 21.63 4.13
C ALA A 125 20.54 20.96 3.36
N MET A 126 19.32 21.48 3.53
CA MET A 126 18.13 20.98 2.83
C MET A 126 18.22 21.17 1.32
N VAL A 127 18.66 22.35 0.85
CA VAL A 127 18.78 22.65 -0.58
C VAL A 127 19.83 21.76 -1.25
N ILE A 128 20.96 21.52 -0.59
CA ILE A 128 21.99 20.60 -1.09
C ILE A 128 21.44 19.17 -1.17
N ALA A 129 20.80 18.70 -0.10
CA ALA A 129 20.19 17.37 -0.07
C ALA A 129 19.13 17.19 -1.16
N TYR A 130 18.24 18.17 -1.33
CA TYR A 130 17.19 18.16 -2.36
C TYR A 130 17.80 18.16 -3.78
N SER A 131 18.87 18.92 -3.98
CA SER A 131 19.60 18.97 -5.26
C SER A 131 20.31 17.65 -5.55
N ALA A 132 20.92 17.02 -4.52
CA ALA A 132 21.53 15.70 -4.65
C ALA A 132 20.48 14.63 -5.00
N ILE A 133 19.28 14.68 -4.38
CA ILE A 133 18.15 13.81 -4.75
C ILE A 133 17.70 14.09 -6.19
N ALA A 134 17.65 15.36 -6.61
CA ALA A 134 17.31 15.70 -7.99
C ALA A 134 18.30 15.10 -9.00
N ALA A 135 19.61 15.14 -8.72
CA ALA A 135 20.63 14.49 -9.53
C ALA A 135 20.53 12.95 -9.48
N LEU A 136 20.21 12.38 -8.31
CA LEU A 136 20.01 10.94 -8.14
C LEU A 136 18.93 10.38 -9.08
N ARG A 137 17.85 11.13 -9.33
CA ARG A 137 16.70 10.71 -10.17
C ARG A 137 17.09 10.27 -11.57
N GLN A 138 18.13 10.86 -12.19
CA GLN A 138 18.62 10.42 -13.51
C GLN A 138 19.08 8.96 -13.50
N GLN A 139 19.58 8.48 -12.35
CA GLN A 139 20.18 7.16 -12.17
C GLN A 139 19.24 6.18 -11.44
N LEU A 140 17.93 6.44 -11.51
CA LEU A 140 16.89 5.55 -10.99
C LEU A 140 16.25 4.77 -12.13
N PRO A 141 15.85 3.51 -11.89
CA PRO A 141 15.04 2.79 -12.86
C PRO A 141 13.66 3.47 -12.99
N PRO A 142 12.94 3.26 -14.12
CA PRO A 142 11.66 3.93 -14.38
C PRO A 142 10.56 3.67 -13.33
N ASP A 143 10.66 2.58 -12.57
CA ASP A 143 9.72 2.13 -11.54
C ASP A 143 10.14 2.54 -10.11
N ALA A 144 11.16 3.39 -9.98
CA ALA A 144 11.59 3.97 -8.71
C ALA A 144 11.25 5.45 -8.65
N LEU A 145 10.62 5.87 -7.54
CA LEU A 145 10.21 7.26 -7.34
C LEU A 145 10.75 7.78 -6.00
N VAL A 146 11.24 9.02 -6.03
CA VAL A 146 11.60 9.78 -4.83
C VAL A 146 10.99 11.16 -4.95
N HIS A 147 10.03 11.46 -4.08
CA HIS A 147 9.35 12.74 -4.01
C HIS A 147 9.29 13.22 -2.57
N GLY A 148 9.08 14.52 -2.38
CA GLY A 148 9.07 15.11 -1.05
C GLY A 148 8.84 16.61 -1.08
N VAL A 149 8.59 17.16 0.12
CA VAL A 149 8.27 18.56 0.34
C VAL A 149 9.03 19.10 1.54
N ILE A 150 9.47 20.35 1.46
CA ILE A 150 10.02 21.08 2.60
C ILE A 150 8.85 21.62 3.41
N THR A 151 8.65 21.10 4.62
CA THR A 151 7.56 21.48 5.52
C THR A 151 7.91 22.69 6.38
N HIS A 152 9.21 22.95 6.59
CA HIS A 152 9.70 24.14 7.26
C HIS A 152 11.08 24.55 6.70
N GLY A 153 11.18 25.77 6.17
CA GLY A 153 12.39 26.29 5.51
C GLY A 153 13.06 27.49 6.20
N GLY A 154 12.64 27.84 7.41
CA GLY A 154 13.09 29.03 8.15
C GLY A 154 12.05 30.15 8.23
N GLU A 155 12.32 31.12 9.10
CA GLU A 155 11.31 32.12 9.53
C GLU A 155 11.50 33.50 8.88
N LYS A 156 12.75 33.97 8.71
CA LYS A 156 13.06 35.32 8.21
C LYS A 156 14.34 35.33 7.38
N PRO A 157 14.41 36.15 6.30
CA PRO A 157 15.56 36.18 5.41
C PRO A 157 16.83 36.78 6.03
N ASN A 158 16.70 37.57 7.11
CA ASN A 158 17.86 38.19 7.78
C ASN A 158 18.44 37.33 8.93
N ILE A 159 17.89 36.13 9.15
CA ILE A 159 18.34 35.16 10.15
C ILE A 159 18.71 33.88 9.42
N ILE A 160 19.94 33.39 9.60
CA ILE A 160 20.35 32.08 9.08
C ILE A 160 19.49 31.00 9.76
N PRO A 161 18.74 30.16 9.03
CA PRO A 161 17.91 29.12 9.65
C PRO A 161 18.72 28.09 10.44
N ASP A 162 18.38 27.87 11.71
CA ASP A 162 18.91 26.79 12.55
C ASP A 162 18.14 25.47 12.44
N ARG A 163 16.99 25.46 11.77
CA ARG A 163 16.21 24.24 11.59
C ARG A 163 15.48 24.25 10.25
N THR A 164 15.48 23.09 9.59
CA THR A 164 14.58 22.80 8.47
C THR A 164 14.00 21.41 8.61
N THR A 165 12.78 21.22 8.11
CA THR A 165 12.12 19.91 8.08
C THR A 165 11.54 19.61 6.70
N ALA A 166 11.53 18.34 6.33
CA ALA A 166 10.94 17.85 5.09
C ALA A 166 10.34 16.46 5.27
N GLU A 167 9.38 16.13 4.42
CA GLU A 167 8.83 14.78 4.27
C GLU A 167 9.23 14.25 2.90
N PHE A 168 9.78 13.05 2.85
CA PHE A 168 10.09 12.33 1.61
C PHE A 168 9.41 10.98 1.58
N VAL A 169 9.05 10.55 0.39
CA VAL A 169 8.55 9.20 0.13
C VAL A 169 9.45 8.57 -0.92
N VAL A 170 9.91 7.35 -0.61
CA VAL A 170 10.72 6.51 -1.48
C VAL A 170 9.85 5.34 -1.91
N ARG A 171 9.71 5.12 -3.22
CA ARG A 171 8.96 4.00 -3.80
C ARG A 171 9.83 3.20 -4.75
N SER A 172 9.60 1.89 -4.78
CA SER A 172 10.19 1.00 -5.76
C SER A 172 9.26 -0.17 -6.04
N ARG A 173 9.37 -0.80 -7.20
CA ARG A 173 8.64 -2.03 -7.54
C ARG A 173 8.75 -3.16 -6.52
N GLY A 174 9.85 -3.25 -5.77
CA GLY A 174 10.08 -4.33 -4.81
C GLY A 174 10.76 -3.87 -3.52
N ALA A 175 10.48 -4.54 -2.41
CA ALA A 175 11.02 -4.24 -1.08
C ALA A 175 12.56 -4.24 -1.05
N ARG A 176 13.20 -5.17 -1.77
CA ARG A 176 14.66 -5.25 -1.87
C ARG A 176 15.26 -4.05 -2.60
N GLN A 177 14.64 -3.63 -3.69
CA GLN A 177 15.02 -2.46 -4.46
C GLN A 177 14.79 -1.18 -3.65
N LEU A 178 13.67 -1.10 -2.92
CA LEU A 178 13.35 -0.01 -1.99
C LEU A 178 14.46 0.17 -0.95
N GLY A 179 14.92 -0.91 -0.32
CA GLY A 179 16.00 -0.86 0.66
C GLY A 179 17.29 -0.24 0.09
N ARG A 180 17.68 -0.62 -1.14
CA ARG A 180 18.85 -0.04 -1.82
C ARG A 180 18.65 1.41 -2.20
N LEU A 181 17.47 1.77 -2.70
CA LEU A 181 17.15 3.15 -3.07
C LEU A 181 17.14 4.06 -1.84
N LYS A 182 16.54 3.61 -0.73
CA LYS A 182 16.53 4.30 0.55
C LYS A 182 17.95 4.68 0.99
N GLN A 183 18.90 3.75 0.93
CA GLN A 183 20.30 4.04 1.29
C GLN A 183 20.93 5.14 0.41
N ARG A 184 20.60 5.19 -0.89
CA ARG A 184 21.06 6.26 -1.78
C ARG A 184 20.43 7.61 -1.42
N VAL A 185 19.14 7.62 -1.06
CA VAL A 185 18.45 8.83 -0.59
C VAL A 185 19.05 9.32 0.73
N LEU A 186 19.28 8.42 1.69
CA LEU A 186 19.95 8.75 2.97
C LEU A 186 21.35 9.34 2.73
N ALA A 187 22.11 8.81 1.77
CA ALA A 187 23.40 9.38 1.40
C ALA A 187 23.29 10.82 0.83
N CYS A 188 22.24 11.10 0.03
CA CYS A 188 21.98 12.48 -0.43
C CYS A 188 21.63 13.43 0.74
N LEU A 189 20.83 12.96 1.71
CA LEU A 189 20.52 13.74 2.91
C LEU A 189 21.79 14.00 3.74
N GLN A 190 22.62 12.98 3.92
CA GLN A 190 23.88 13.09 4.65
C GLN A 190 24.85 14.07 3.97
N ALA A 191 24.92 14.08 2.63
CA ALA A 191 25.73 15.06 1.90
C ALA A 191 25.32 16.51 2.18
N GLY A 192 24.02 16.78 2.38
CA GLY A 192 23.53 18.08 2.80
C GLY A 192 24.00 18.49 4.18
N ALA A 193 23.98 17.56 5.15
CA ALA A 193 24.51 17.79 6.49
C ALA A 193 26.02 18.04 6.47
N ASP A 194 26.78 17.17 5.80
CA ASP A 194 28.24 17.24 5.75
C ASP A 194 28.73 18.55 5.10
N ALA A 195 28.13 18.94 3.97
CA ALA A 195 28.52 20.15 3.25
C ALA A 195 28.21 21.45 4.00
N SER A 196 27.18 21.44 4.85
CA SER A 196 26.73 22.61 5.62
C SER A 196 27.23 22.63 7.08
N GLY A 197 27.84 21.54 7.54
CA GLY A 197 28.19 21.34 8.95
C GLY A 197 27.00 21.20 9.90
N CYS A 198 25.81 20.88 9.37
CA CYS A 198 24.58 20.69 10.15
C CYS A 198 24.46 19.26 10.69
N GLY A 199 23.68 19.08 11.76
CA GLY A 199 23.21 17.76 12.18
C GLY A 199 22.06 17.29 11.30
N LEU A 200 21.94 15.97 11.12
CA LEU A 200 20.84 15.31 10.42
C LEU A 200 20.14 14.34 11.36
N GLU A 201 18.81 14.44 11.41
CA GLU A 201 17.93 13.43 11.99
C GLU A 201 16.98 12.94 10.89
N VAL A 202 16.89 11.62 10.71
CA VAL A 202 15.92 10.98 9.83
C VAL A 202 15.09 10.02 10.65
N LYS A 203 13.78 10.22 10.66
CA LYS A 203 12.81 9.26 11.18
C LYS A 203 12.18 8.54 10.03
N GLU A 204 12.30 7.22 10.01
CA GLU A 204 11.55 6.40 9.07
C GLU A 204 10.10 6.30 9.54
N GLY A 205 9.15 6.34 8.62
CA GLY A 205 7.74 6.05 8.90
C GLY A 205 7.61 4.70 9.62
N GLU A 206 6.64 4.63 10.55
CA GLU A 206 6.49 3.52 11.48
C GLU A 206 6.38 2.16 10.79
N HIS A 207 5.79 2.14 9.58
CA HIS A 207 5.58 0.93 8.80
C HIS A 207 6.09 1.09 7.37
N VAL A 208 6.77 0.04 6.88
CA VAL A 208 7.15 -0.10 5.47
C VAL A 208 6.02 -0.83 4.76
N TYR A 209 5.55 -0.28 3.64
CA TYR A 209 4.59 -1.00 2.80
C TYR A 209 5.38 -1.81 1.79
N LEU A 210 5.07 -3.10 1.67
CA LEU A 210 5.74 -3.98 0.72
C LEU A 210 4.99 -3.99 -0.62
N ASP A 211 5.66 -4.47 -1.66
CA ASP A 211 5.01 -4.77 -2.93
C ASP A 211 4.03 -5.94 -2.79
N MET A 212 3.12 -6.10 -3.76
CA MET A 212 2.13 -7.18 -3.71
C MET A 212 2.65 -8.42 -4.44
N GLN A 213 2.67 -9.56 -3.75
CA GLN A 213 2.89 -10.87 -4.33
C GLN A 213 1.55 -11.52 -4.67
N HIS A 214 1.08 -11.31 -5.90
CA HIS A 214 -0.19 -11.87 -6.37
C HIS A 214 -0.11 -13.39 -6.52
N ASN A 215 -0.94 -14.13 -5.80
CA ASN A 215 -0.94 -15.59 -5.88
C ASN A 215 -1.71 -16.09 -7.12
N GLU A 216 -0.98 -16.52 -8.15
CA GLU A 216 -1.56 -16.83 -9.46
C GLU A 216 -2.70 -17.87 -9.43
N PRO A 217 -2.58 -19.02 -8.73
CA PRO A 217 -3.70 -19.97 -8.60
C PRO A 217 -4.96 -19.35 -8.00
N MET A 218 -4.81 -18.44 -7.02
CA MET A 218 -5.94 -17.74 -6.41
C MET A 218 -6.54 -16.69 -7.36
N VAL A 219 -5.70 -15.98 -8.12
CA VAL A 219 -6.16 -15.02 -9.14
C VAL A 219 -6.94 -15.74 -10.25
N GLU A 220 -6.47 -16.90 -10.72
CA GLU A 220 -7.17 -17.74 -11.70
C GLU A 220 -8.57 -18.14 -11.21
N ALA A 221 -8.68 -18.60 -9.96
CA ALA A 221 -9.95 -18.98 -9.36
C ALA A 221 -10.91 -17.79 -9.24
N TYR A 222 -10.41 -16.64 -8.76
CA TYR A 222 -11.18 -15.40 -8.67
C TYR A 222 -11.66 -14.90 -10.04
N ALA A 223 -10.79 -14.91 -11.04
CA ALA A 223 -11.10 -14.51 -12.42
C ALA A 223 -12.18 -15.40 -13.05
N ALA A 224 -12.14 -16.72 -12.78
CA ALA A 224 -13.16 -17.65 -13.25
C ALA A 224 -14.54 -17.32 -12.67
N HIS A 225 -14.62 -16.98 -11.38
CA HIS A 225 -15.89 -16.58 -10.74
C HIS A 225 -16.41 -15.25 -11.23
N LEU A 226 -15.54 -14.25 -11.42
CA LEU A 226 -15.95 -12.98 -12.04
C LEU A 226 -16.56 -13.22 -13.43
N THR A 227 -15.89 -14.02 -14.26
CA THR A 227 -16.38 -14.36 -15.61
C THR A 227 -17.73 -15.07 -15.55
N ALA A 228 -17.88 -16.05 -14.66
CA ALA A 228 -19.15 -16.77 -14.47
C ALA A 228 -20.29 -15.86 -13.98
N LEU A 229 -19.97 -14.82 -13.22
CA LEU A 229 -20.91 -13.80 -12.75
C LEU A 229 -21.17 -12.69 -13.79
N GLY A 230 -20.54 -12.77 -14.98
CA GLY A 230 -20.69 -11.79 -16.05
C GLY A 230 -19.90 -10.49 -15.85
N ALA A 231 -18.90 -10.48 -14.97
CA ALA A 231 -18.02 -9.36 -14.74
C ALA A 231 -16.70 -9.49 -15.52
N PRO A 232 -16.03 -8.36 -15.85
CA PRO A 232 -14.71 -8.39 -16.46
C PRO A 232 -13.67 -9.06 -15.55
N ALA A 233 -12.84 -9.90 -16.13
CA ALA A 233 -11.69 -10.51 -15.47
C ALA A 233 -10.43 -10.21 -16.29
N VAL A 234 -10.00 -8.95 -16.25
CA VAL A 234 -8.96 -8.41 -17.13
C VAL A 234 -7.90 -7.65 -16.34
N ASP A 235 -6.71 -7.53 -16.92
CA ASP A 235 -5.68 -6.60 -16.50
C ASP A 235 -5.71 -5.40 -17.46
N ASP A 236 -6.55 -4.39 -17.20
CA ASP A 236 -6.63 -3.20 -18.07
C ASP A 236 -5.30 -2.42 -17.99
N PRO A 237 -4.55 -2.27 -19.10
CA PRO A 237 -3.27 -1.57 -19.10
C PRO A 237 -3.41 -0.07 -18.80
N ARG A 238 -4.61 0.51 -18.96
CA ARG A 238 -4.93 1.90 -18.60
C ARG A 238 -5.29 2.05 -17.13
N GLY A 239 -5.43 0.93 -16.42
CA GLY A 239 -5.92 0.89 -15.06
C GLY A 239 -4.93 1.39 -14.02
N PHE A 240 -5.30 1.18 -12.76
CA PHE A 240 -4.65 1.70 -11.56
C PHE A 240 -3.19 1.20 -11.41
N ASN A 241 -2.27 1.89 -12.09
CA ASN A 241 -0.86 1.52 -12.19
C ASN A 241 -0.04 2.30 -11.16
N ALA A 242 0.46 1.58 -10.15
CA ALA A 242 1.36 2.05 -9.08
C ALA A 242 0.71 2.83 -7.93
N PHE A 243 0.16 2.09 -6.98
CA PHE A 243 -0.16 2.53 -5.62
C PHE A 243 0.62 1.71 -4.60
N SER A 244 0.42 1.96 -3.30
CA SER A 244 1.03 1.20 -2.21
C SER A 244 -0.05 0.88 -1.21
N THR A 245 -0.05 -0.35 -0.70
CA THR A 245 -1.00 -0.83 0.31
C THR A 245 -0.30 -1.78 1.27
N ASP A 246 -0.73 -1.79 2.53
CA ASP A 246 -0.24 -2.74 3.53
C ASP A 246 -0.79 -4.17 3.30
N MET A 247 -1.69 -4.37 2.33
CA MET A 247 -2.01 -5.73 1.82
C MET A 247 -0.79 -6.38 1.17
N GLY A 248 0.16 -5.58 0.65
CA GLY A 248 1.47 -6.06 0.24
C GLY A 248 2.15 -6.84 1.37
N ASN A 249 2.14 -6.31 2.60
CA ASN A 249 2.73 -6.98 3.76
C ASN A 249 2.04 -8.32 4.09
N VAL A 250 0.72 -8.40 3.91
CA VAL A 250 -0.03 -9.66 4.09
C VAL A 250 0.43 -10.71 3.08
N SER A 251 0.70 -10.31 1.83
CA SER A 251 1.18 -11.21 0.78
C SER A 251 2.57 -11.80 1.02
N TYR A 252 3.33 -11.27 1.99
CA TYR A 252 4.62 -11.81 2.42
C TYR A 252 4.50 -12.84 3.56
N VAL A 253 3.34 -12.95 4.19
CA VAL A 253 3.13 -13.88 5.31
C VAL A 253 2.13 -14.98 4.99
N VAL A 254 1.20 -14.74 4.06
CA VAL A 254 0.21 -15.72 3.60
C VAL A 254 -0.10 -15.55 2.10
N PRO A 255 -0.45 -16.63 1.37
CA PRO A 255 -0.94 -16.54 -0.01
C PRO A 255 -2.07 -15.52 -0.12
N SER A 256 -1.94 -14.56 -1.05
CA SER A 256 -2.83 -13.40 -1.08
C SER A 256 -3.23 -12.94 -2.49
N ILE A 257 -4.41 -12.34 -2.61
CA ILE A 257 -4.83 -11.56 -3.79
C ILE A 257 -5.33 -10.17 -3.38
N HIS A 258 -5.13 -9.20 -4.26
CA HIS A 258 -5.68 -7.84 -4.14
C HIS A 258 -6.07 -7.31 -5.54
N PRO A 259 -7.05 -7.94 -6.22
CA PRO A 259 -7.61 -7.41 -7.46
C PRO A 259 -8.23 -6.02 -7.26
N VAL A 260 -8.19 -5.23 -8.31
CA VAL A 260 -8.92 -3.98 -8.45
C VAL A 260 -10.13 -4.23 -9.35
N TYR A 261 -11.30 -3.73 -8.96
CA TYR A 261 -12.53 -3.82 -9.75
C TYR A 261 -13.06 -2.45 -10.13
N GLY A 262 -13.62 -2.38 -11.34
CA GLY A 262 -14.17 -1.16 -11.92
C GLY A 262 -15.49 -0.75 -11.26
N ILE A 263 -15.61 0.52 -10.90
CA ILE A 263 -16.87 1.19 -10.64
C ILE A 263 -17.04 2.39 -11.60
N PRO A 264 -18.28 2.79 -11.93
CA PRO A 264 -18.49 4.01 -12.72
C PRO A 264 -17.98 5.25 -11.96
N ALA A 265 -16.90 5.86 -12.45
CA ALA A 265 -16.31 7.05 -11.84
C ALA A 265 -15.69 7.97 -12.91
N GLU A 266 -15.87 9.28 -12.75
CA GLU A 266 -15.30 10.30 -13.66
C GLU A 266 -13.85 10.65 -13.33
N ALA A 267 -13.42 10.38 -12.10
CA ALA A 267 -12.08 10.67 -11.60
C ALA A 267 -11.51 9.46 -10.86
N GLY A 268 -10.19 9.45 -10.67
CA GLY A 268 -9.50 8.41 -9.89
C GLY A 268 -9.72 8.53 -8.39
N ASN A 269 -9.30 7.49 -7.67
CA ASN A 269 -9.21 7.46 -6.22
C ASN A 269 -8.49 8.72 -5.68
N HIS A 270 -8.78 9.07 -4.42
CA HIS A 270 -8.29 10.25 -3.71
C HIS A 270 -8.81 11.58 -4.28
N THR A 271 -9.99 11.56 -4.89
CA THR A 271 -10.73 12.76 -5.31
C THR A 271 -12.13 12.77 -4.68
N SER A 272 -12.70 13.96 -4.47
CA SER A 272 -14.08 14.08 -3.98
C SER A 272 -15.09 13.41 -4.92
N LEU A 273 -14.87 13.50 -6.24
CA LEU A 273 -15.68 12.84 -7.25
C LEU A 273 -15.68 11.30 -7.11
N PHE A 274 -14.54 10.70 -6.72
CA PHE A 274 -14.50 9.27 -6.45
C PHE A 274 -15.19 8.90 -5.14
N SER A 275 -15.19 9.77 -4.12
CA SER A 275 -16.01 9.55 -2.92
C SER A 275 -17.49 9.52 -3.26
N ASP A 276 -17.95 10.42 -4.13
CA ASP A 276 -19.35 10.42 -4.59
C ASP A 276 -19.68 9.14 -5.37
N ALA A 277 -18.80 8.74 -6.29
CA ALA A 277 -18.93 7.50 -7.05
C ALA A 277 -18.96 6.26 -6.15
N ALA A 278 -18.09 6.19 -5.13
CA ALA A 278 -18.05 5.09 -4.17
C ALA A 278 -19.31 5.02 -3.29
N GLY A 279 -20.07 6.11 -3.19
CA GLY A 279 -21.37 6.15 -2.51
C GLY A 279 -22.57 5.79 -3.40
N ALA A 280 -22.39 5.65 -4.72
CA ALA A 280 -23.49 5.46 -5.67
C ALA A 280 -24.01 4.02 -5.70
N ASP A 281 -25.30 3.84 -6.02
CA ASP A 281 -25.96 2.53 -6.07
C ASP A 281 -25.31 1.59 -7.10
N GLU A 282 -24.84 2.12 -8.24
CA GLU A 282 -24.16 1.36 -9.27
C GLU A 282 -22.83 0.79 -8.77
N ALA A 283 -22.11 1.53 -7.92
CA ALA A 283 -20.87 1.06 -7.31
C ALA A 283 -21.13 -0.07 -6.30
N HIS A 284 -22.24 0.01 -5.55
CA HIS A 284 -22.68 -1.07 -4.68
C HIS A 284 -23.09 -2.32 -5.47
N ALA A 285 -23.77 -2.16 -6.61
CA ALA A 285 -24.14 -3.27 -7.48
C ALA A 285 -22.90 -4.03 -8.00
N ALA A 286 -21.88 -3.30 -8.47
CA ALA A 286 -20.59 -3.89 -8.87
C ALA A 286 -19.89 -4.58 -7.68
N THR A 287 -19.89 -3.93 -6.52
CA THR A 287 -19.30 -4.46 -5.28
C THR A 287 -19.96 -5.76 -4.83
N LEU A 288 -21.26 -5.94 -5.04
CA LEU A 288 -21.95 -7.21 -4.73
C LEU A 288 -21.53 -8.36 -5.65
N VAL A 289 -21.17 -8.09 -6.90
CA VAL A 289 -20.61 -9.11 -7.81
C VAL A 289 -19.23 -9.55 -7.32
N VAL A 290 -18.39 -8.59 -6.93
CA VAL A 290 -17.07 -8.83 -6.36
C VAL A 290 -17.15 -9.60 -5.04
N ALA A 291 -18.10 -9.24 -4.16
CA ALA A 291 -18.34 -9.95 -2.91
C ALA A 291 -18.66 -11.43 -3.15
N LYS A 292 -19.47 -11.75 -4.17
CA LYS A 292 -19.77 -13.13 -4.56
C LYS A 292 -18.54 -13.85 -5.09
N ALA A 293 -17.74 -13.21 -5.94
CA ALA A 293 -16.50 -13.81 -6.45
C ALA A 293 -15.52 -14.12 -5.31
N LEU A 294 -15.31 -13.19 -4.37
CA LEU A 294 -14.50 -13.41 -3.17
C LEU A 294 -15.03 -14.55 -2.30
N ALA A 295 -16.35 -14.63 -2.10
CA ALA A 295 -16.98 -15.72 -1.35
C ALA A 295 -16.73 -17.09 -2.00
N LEU A 296 -16.92 -17.18 -3.32
CA LEU A 296 -16.74 -18.42 -4.06
C LEU A 296 -15.26 -18.84 -4.07
N THR A 297 -14.33 -17.90 -4.27
CA THR A 297 -12.88 -18.18 -4.15
C THR A 297 -12.51 -18.67 -2.75
N ALA A 298 -13.07 -18.07 -1.69
CA ALA A 298 -12.84 -18.53 -0.32
C ALA A 298 -13.35 -19.95 -0.09
N LEU A 299 -14.52 -20.28 -0.64
CA LEU A 299 -15.09 -21.63 -0.57
C LEU A 299 -14.23 -22.63 -1.33
N ASP A 300 -13.77 -22.31 -2.54
CA ASP A 300 -12.88 -23.18 -3.31
C ASP A 300 -11.58 -23.48 -2.55
N LEU A 301 -10.96 -22.46 -1.95
CA LEU A 301 -9.74 -22.65 -1.14
C LEU A 301 -9.97 -23.53 0.10
N ILE A 302 -11.21 -23.61 0.59
CA ILE A 302 -11.58 -24.48 1.70
C ILE A 302 -11.91 -25.90 1.22
N SER A 303 -12.63 -26.05 0.11
CA SER A 303 -13.16 -27.33 -0.36
C SER A 303 -12.29 -28.07 -1.37
N ASP A 304 -11.34 -27.39 -2.01
CA ASP A 304 -10.41 -27.94 -2.98
C ASP A 304 -8.97 -27.95 -2.42
N PRO A 305 -8.51 -29.10 -1.87
CA PRO A 305 -7.14 -29.24 -1.38
C PRO A 305 -6.07 -29.07 -2.47
N GLU A 306 -6.40 -29.33 -3.74
CA GLU A 306 -5.46 -29.16 -4.85
C GLU A 306 -5.23 -27.67 -5.13
N LEU A 307 -6.30 -26.87 -5.21
CA LEU A 307 -6.19 -25.41 -5.35
C LEU A 307 -5.40 -24.81 -4.19
N LEU A 308 -5.71 -25.17 -2.95
CA LEU A 308 -4.98 -24.66 -1.79
C LEU A 308 -3.51 -25.09 -1.80
N GLY A 309 -3.24 -26.33 -2.22
CA GLY A 309 -1.88 -26.85 -2.40
C GLY A 309 -1.08 -26.04 -3.43
N ARG A 310 -1.68 -25.73 -4.58
CA ARG A 310 -1.08 -24.87 -5.62
C ARG A 310 -0.82 -23.46 -5.09
N ALA A 311 -1.78 -22.88 -4.38
CA ALA A 311 -1.63 -21.54 -3.81
C ALA A 311 -0.43 -21.47 -2.83
N LYS A 312 -0.30 -22.44 -1.92
CA LYS A 312 0.82 -22.53 -0.97
C LYS A 312 2.16 -22.77 -1.66
N ALA A 313 2.19 -23.61 -2.69
CA ALA A 313 3.39 -23.85 -3.48
C ALA A 313 3.84 -22.58 -4.23
N SER A 314 2.89 -21.86 -4.85
CA SER A 314 3.16 -20.58 -5.52
C SER A 314 3.69 -19.54 -4.55
N PHE A 315 3.09 -19.39 -3.37
CA PHE A 315 3.57 -18.49 -2.31
C PHE A 315 5.00 -18.84 -1.88
N THR A 316 5.30 -20.13 -1.67
CA THR A 316 6.63 -20.58 -1.25
C THR A 316 7.69 -20.23 -2.30
N ALA A 317 7.38 -20.39 -3.59
CA ALA A 317 8.26 -20.01 -4.69
C ALA A 317 8.48 -18.49 -4.76
N GLN A 318 7.41 -17.69 -4.59
CA GLN A 318 7.49 -16.22 -4.56
C GLN A 318 8.38 -15.73 -3.43
N MET A 319 8.18 -16.25 -2.20
CA MET A 319 9.00 -15.88 -1.04
C MET A 319 10.48 -16.22 -1.22
N ALA A 320 10.80 -17.30 -1.94
CA ALA A 320 12.18 -17.64 -2.28
C ALA A 320 12.80 -16.70 -3.34
N GLU A 321 12.00 -16.05 -4.19
CA GLU A 321 12.47 -15.11 -5.20
C GLU A 321 12.70 -13.70 -4.61
N VAL A 322 11.85 -13.28 -3.68
CA VAL A 322 11.90 -11.92 -3.10
C VAL A 322 12.78 -11.80 -1.85
N GLY A 323 13.07 -12.91 -1.16
CA GLY A 323 13.98 -12.97 0.00
C GLY A 323 15.45 -12.84 -0.36
#